data_AF-A0A352XM32-F1
#
_entry.id   AF-A0A352XM32-F1
#
_cell.length_a   1.000
_cell.length_b   1.000
_cell.length_c   1.000
_cell.angle_alpha   90.00
_cell.angle_beta   90.00
_cell.angle_gamma   90.00
#
_symmetry.space_group_name_H-M   'P 1'
#
loop_
_entity.id
_entity.type
_entity.pdbx_description
1 polymer ?
#
loop_
_entity_poly.entity_id
_entity_poly.type
_entity_poly.pdbx_seq_one_letter_code
_entity_poly.pdbx_strand_id
1 'polypeptide(L)'
;MTKFPIGCRIRIISNHNNHDYQIGGIYRVHQIVDFGCFSAIDEKGNIGRLAQWRDCERVGIGWEWLRTQLDERSLALLSAFAGKEHLTLKPEVESQLLLSLPHLDDSILRVLPKLDTTTQLTNSSLS
;
A
#
# COMPACT_ATOMS: atom_id res chain seq x y z
N MET A 1 1.17 -16.29 6.93
CA MET A 1 1.73 -15.27 6.01
C MET A 1 0.79 -14.08 5.96
N THR A 2 1.31 -12.88 6.15
CA THR A 2 0.52 -11.65 6.13
C THR A 2 0.23 -11.27 4.68
N LYS A 3 -1.05 -11.22 4.31
CA LYS A 3 -1.49 -10.70 3.00
C LYS A 3 -1.74 -9.20 3.14
N PHE A 4 -1.26 -8.41 2.20
CA PHE A 4 -1.52 -6.97 2.18
C PHE A 4 -2.74 -6.67 1.28
N PRO A 5 -3.61 -5.71 1.64
CA PRO A 5 -4.81 -5.41 0.87
C PRO A 5 -4.46 -4.75 -0.48
N ILE A 6 -5.40 -4.80 -1.44
CA ILE A 6 -5.30 -4.09 -2.72
C ILE A 6 -5.09 -2.59 -2.46
N GLY A 7 -4.23 -1.95 -3.26
CA GLY A 7 -3.84 -0.55 -3.11
C GLY A 7 -2.71 -0.31 -2.10
N CYS A 8 -2.37 -1.30 -1.28
CA CYS A 8 -1.28 -1.17 -0.30
C CYS A 8 0.08 -0.99 -1.01
N ARG A 9 0.92 -0.09 -0.49
CA ARG A 9 2.31 0.04 -0.96
C ARG A 9 3.16 -1.08 -0.37
N ILE A 10 3.94 -1.72 -1.21
CA ILE A 10 4.84 -2.81 -0.84
C ILE A 10 6.22 -2.56 -1.43
N ARG A 11 7.25 -3.06 -0.77
CA ARG A 11 8.63 -3.09 -1.25
C ARG A 11 9.01 -4.53 -1.52
N ILE A 12 9.59 -4.79 -2.67
CA ILE A 12 10.13 -6.11 -3.01
C ILE A 12 11.47 -6.30 -2.31
N ILE A 13 11.61 -7.38 -1.56
CA ILE A 13 12.81 -7.68 -0.75
C ILE A 13 13.57 -8.90 -1.26
N SER A 14 12.94 -9.75 -2.06
CA SER A 14 13.55 -10.92 -2.69
C SER A 14 12.85 -11.27 -3.99
N ASN A 15 13.33 -12.30 -4.69
CA ASN A 15 12.74 -12.76 -5.95
C ASN A 15 12.76 -14.31 -6.01
N HIS A 16 11.98 -14.97 -5.16
CA HIS A 16 11.99 -16.43 -5.06
C HIS A 16 11.28 -17.14 -6.23
N ASN A 17 10.40 -16.46 -6.95
CA ASN A 17 9.61 -17.05 -8.04
C ASN A 17 9.93 -16.44 -9.42
N ASN A 18 11.09 -15.80 -9.59
CA ASN A 18 11.53 -15.18 -10.84
C ASN A 18 10.52 -14.20 -11.43
N HIS A 19 9.87 -13.41 -10.58
CA HIS A 19 9.11 -12.26 -11.00
C HIS A 19 10.02 -11.17 -11.58
N ASP A 20 9.42 -10.23 -12.30
CA ASP A 20 10.04 -9.12 -13.02
C ASP A 20 10.16 -7.84 -12.19
N TYR A 21 9.66 -7.82 -10.95
CA TYR A 21 9.87 -6.68 -10.06
C TYR A 21 11.33 -6.52 -9.64
N GLN A 22 11.76 -5.27 -9.52
CA GLN A 22 13.08 -4.91 -9.02
C GLN A 22 13.13 -5.03 -7.49
N ILE A 23 14.15 -5.73 -6.97
CA ILE A 23 14.43 -5.76 -5.52
C ILE A 23 14.74 -4.35 -5.03
N GLY A 24 14.10 -3.94 -3.93
CA GLY A 24 14.11 -2.59 -3.39
C GLY A 24 13.04 -1.66 -4.02
N GLY A 25 12.44 -2.07 -5.14
CA GLY A 25 11.39 -1.32 -5.82
C GLY A 25 10.09 -1.26 -4.99
N ILE A 26 9.40 -0.12 -5.06
CA ILE A 26 8.13 0.12 -4.38
C ILE A 26 7.00 0.07 -5.40
N TYR A 27 5.99 -0.74 -5.11
CA TYR A 27 4.83 -0.97 -5.98
C TYR A 27 3.53 -0.88 -5.16
N ARG A 28 2.39 -0.78 -5.83
CA ARG A 28 1.06 -0.91 -5.19
C ARG A 28 0.46 -2.26 -5.52
N VAL A 29 -0.07 -2.96 -4.52
CA VAL A 29 -0.81 -4.21 -4.75
C VAL A 29 -1.98 -3.93 -5.69
N HIS A 30 -1.98 -4.58 -6.86
CA HIS A 30 -3.01 -4.41 -7.88
C HIS A 30 -4.07 -5.50 -7.75
N GLN A 31 -3.62 -6.76 -7.65
CA GLN A 31 -4.51 -7.91 -7.55
C GLN A 31 -3.96 -8.94 -6.58
N ILE A 32 -4.85 -9.53 -5.79
CA ILE A 32 -4.54 -10.68 -4.94
C ILE A 32 -5.00 -11.93 -5.68
N VAL A 33 -4.10 -12.90 -5.82
CA VAL A 33 -4.36 -14.18 -6.48
C VAL A 33 -4.31 -15.30 -5.44
N ASP A 34 -4.90 -16.44 -5.76
CA ASP A 34 -4.84 -17.63 -4.92
C ASP A 34 -3.40 -18.12 -4.67
N PHE A 35 -3.26 -19.03 -3.70
CA PHE A 35 -1.99 -19.66 -3.32
C PHE A 35 -0.91 -18.71 -2.78
N GLY A 36 -1.29 -17.51 -2.35
CA GLY A 36 -0.36 -16.57 -1.72
C GLY A 36 0.48 -15.77 -2.72
N CYS A 37 -0.06 -15.57 -3.92
CA CYS A 37 0.51 -14.71 -4.94
C CYS A 37 -0.24 -13.37 -5.05
N PHE A 38 0.42 -12.38 -5.64
CA PHE A 38 -0.16 -11.09 -5.97
C PHE A 38 0.47 -10.53 -7.25
N SER A 39 -0.21 -9.59 -7.90
CA SER A 39 0.41 -8.68 -8.86
C SER A 39 0.41 -7.27 -8.30
N ALA A 40 1.39 -6.47 -8.70
CA ALA A 40 1.58 -5.11 -8.28
C ALA A 40 1.83 -4.20 -9.48
N ILE A 41 1.46 -2.95 -9.32
CA ILE A 41 1.55 -1.90 -10.32
C ILE A 41 2.60 -0.87 -9.91
N ASP A 42 3.43 -0.45 -10.86
CA ASP A 42 4.41 0.62 -10.67
C ASP A 42 3.76 2.02 -10.76
N GLU A 43 4.55 3.08 -10.53
CA GLU A 43 4.05 4.46 -10.61
C GLU A 43 3.67 4.90 -12.04
N LYS A 44 4.11 4.16 -13.06
CA LYS A 44 3.82 4.41 -14.47
C LYS A 44 2.58 3.65 -14.95
N GLY A 45 1.97 2.83 -14.09
CA GLY A 45 0.81 2.02 -14.41
C GLY A 45 1.13 0.64 -15.01
N ASN A 46 2.41 0.22 -15.03
CA ASN A 46 2.78 -1.10 -15.53
C ASN A 46 2.56 -2.15 -14.44
N ILE A 47 1.88 -3.24 -14.81
CA ILE A 47 1.62 -4.38 -13.93
C ILE A 47 2.68 -5.45 -14.19
N GLY A 48 3.37 -5.88 -13.14
CA GLY A 48 4.34 -6.97 -13.23
C GLY A 48 3.70 -8.36 -13.17
N ARG A 49 4.53 -9.39 -13.34
CA ARG A 49 4.16 -10.80 -13.14
C ARG A 49 3.76 -11.08 -11.69
N LEU A 50 3.26 -12.29 -11.45
CA LEU A 50 2.89 -12.71 -10.10
C LEU A 50 4.14 -12.83 -9.21
N ALA A 51 4.09 -12.20 -8.03
CA ALA A 51 5.05 -12.36 -6.95
C ALA A 51 4.40 -13.05 -5.75
N GLN A 52 5.21 -13.60 -4.84
CA GLN A 52 4.72 -14.24 -3.63
C GLN A 52 4.78 -13.27 -2.44
N TRP A 53 3.84 -13.38 -1.49
CA TRP A 53 3.84 -12.49 -0.31
C TRP A 53 5.11 -12.55 0.54
N ARG A 54 5.91 -13.62 0.43
CA ARG A 54 7.22 -13.72 1.08
C ARG A 54 8.32 -12.86 0.43
N ASP A 55 8.08 -12.41 -0.80
CA ASP A 55 9.01 -11.59 -1.58
C ASP A 55 8.84 -10.09 -1.33
N CYS A 56 7.90 -9.71 -0.46
CA CYS A 56 7.62 -8.31 -0.20
C CYS A 56 7.37 -8.00 1.27
N GLU A 57 7.58 -6.74 1.61
CA GLU A 57 7.21 -6.15 2.88
C GLU A 57 6.26 -4.96 2.65
N ARG A 58 5.41 -4.66 3.63
CA ARG A 58 4.56 -3.47 3.58
C ARG A 58 5.42 -2.23 3.72
N VAL A 59 5.19 -1.26 2.83
CA VAL A 59 5.74 0.09 2.97
C VAL A 59 4.71 0.92 3.72
N GLY A 60 5.00 1.20 4.99
CA GLY A 60 4.23 2.11 5.81
C GLY A 60 4.48 3.58 5.48
N ILE A 61 4.03 4.45 6.38
CA ILE A 61 4.38 5.86 6.41
C ILE A 61 5.88 5.95 6.67
N GLY A 62 6.63 6.24 5.60
CA GLY A 62 8.07 6.41 5.63
C GLY A 62 8.49 7.83 5.99
N TRP A 63 9.77 8.00 6.25
CA TRP A 63 10.41 9.27 6.57
C TRP A 63 10.07 10.42 5.62
N GLU A 64 9.92 10.14 4.32
CA GLU A 64 9.57 11.15 3.32
C GLU A 64 8.22 11.84 3.59
N TRP A 65 7.24 11.12 4.13
CA TRP A 65 5.98 11.73 4.53
C TRP A 65 6.11 12.39 5.90
N LEU A 66 6.73 11.70 6.88
CA LEU A 66 6.93 12.21 8.23
C LEU A 66 7.61 13.58 8.25
N ARG A 67 8.65 13.78 7.43
CA ARG A 67 9.38 15.04 7.40
C ARG A 67 8.55 16.25 6.96
N THR A 68 7.43 16.02 6.27
CA THR A 68 6.49 17.08 5.87
C THR A 68 5.51 17.48 6.96
N GLN A 69 5.36 16.63 7.99
CA GLN A 69 4.39 16.81 9.06
C GLN A 69 5.04 17.24 10.39
N LEU A 70 6.35 17.04 10.53
CA LEU A 70 7.10 17.36 11.74
C LEU A 70 7.56 18.82 11.74
N ASP A 71 7.56 19.42 12.92
CA ASP A 71 8.10 20.76 13.17
C ASP A 71 9.64 20.78 13.08
N GLU A 72 10.22 21.98 12.92
CA GLU A 72 11.67 22.16 12.75
C GLU A 72 12.51 21.56 13.89
N ARG A 73 12.03 21.61 15.13
CA ARG A 73 12.76 21.07 16.28
C ARG A 73 12.80 19.54 16.23
N SER A 74 11.68 18.91 15.91
CA SER A 74 11.60 17.46 15.72
C SER A 74 12.46 16.98 14.54
N LEU A 75 12.46 17.73 13.44
CA LEU A 75 13.32 17.46 12.28
C LEU A 75 14.80 17.58 12.62
N ALA A 76 15.21 18.63 13.34
CA ALA A 76 16.58 18.83 13.77
C ALA A 76 17.07 17.67 14.66
N LEU A 77 16.25 17.23 15.60
CA LEU A 77 16.56 16.07 16.44
C LEU A 77 16.76 14.81 15.60
N LEU A 78 15.84 14.51 14.67
CA LEU A 78 15.90 13.31 13.84
C LEU A 78 17.01 13.35 12.79
N SER A 79 17.44 14.55 12.39
CA SER A 79 18.56 14.75 11.46
C SER A 79 19.91 14.28 12.02
N ALA A 80 20.05 14.22 13.35
CA ALA A 80 21.26 13.76 14.03
C ALA A 80 21.46 12.22 13.94
N PHE A 81 20.44 11.48 13.49
CA PHE A 81 20.49 10.03 13.33
C PHE A 81 20.76 9.65 11.86
N ALA A 82 21.64 8.67 11.66
CA ALA A 82 21.84 8.03 10.36
C ALA A 82 20.75 6.97 10.11
N GLY A 83 20.35 6.76 8.84
CA GLY A 83 19.38 5.73 8.48
C GLY A 83 17.90 6.13 8.67
N LYS A 84 17.60 7.44 8.76
CA LYS A 84 16.22 7.96 8.90
C LYS A 84 15.30 7.50 7.77
N GLU A 85 15.81 7.25 6.58
CA GLU A 85 15.10 6.65 5.44
C GLU A 85 14.51 5.25 5.73
N HIS A 86 15.00 4.57 6.77
CA HIS A 86 14.47 3.30 7.26
C HIS A 86 13.45 3.46 8.40
N LEU A 87 13.21 4.69 8.89
CA LEU A 87 12.18 4.95 9.88
C LEU A 87 10.81 4.62 9.30
N THR A 88 10.12 3.71 9.97
CA THR A 88 8.73 3.38 9.72
C THR A 88 7.97 3.58 11.02
N LEU A 89 6.76 4.12 10.90
CA LEU A 89 5.87 4.19 12.05
C LEU A 89 5.40 2.79 12.43
N LYS A 90 5.25 2.58 13.73
CA LYS A 90 4.57 1.38 14.21
C LYS A 90 3.12 1.39 13.72
N PRO A 91 2.53 0.23 13.36
CA PRO A 91 1.16 0.15 12.83
C PRO A 91 0.10 0.84 13.72
N GLU A 92 0.28 0.81 15.03
CA GLU A 92 -0.63 1.44 15.99
C GLU A 92 -0.57 2.97 15.89
N VAL A 93 0.63 3.53 15.71
CA VAL A 93 0.85 4.97 15.55
C VAL A 93 0.32 5.45 14.21
N GLU A 94 0.52 4.68 13.13
CA GLU A 94 -0.10 4.97 11.83
C GLU A 94 -1.62 5.04 11.94
N SER A 95 -2.22 4.06 12.64
CA SER A 95 -3.67 3.99 12.80
C SER A 95 -4.22 5.19 13.57
N GLN A 96 -3.53 5.62 14.64
CA GLN A 96 -3.91 6.82 15.39
C GLN A 96 -3.73 8.11 14.58
N LEU A 97 -2.64 8.23 13.81
CA LEU A 97 -2.43 9.36 12.91
C LEU A 97 -3.54 9.46 11.87
N LEU A 98 -3.92 8.34 11.25
CA LEU A 98 -5.04 8.30 10.31
C LEU A 98 -6.33 8.75 10.99
N LEU A 99 -6.66 8.22 12.17
CA LEU A 99 -7.87 8.62 12.92
C LEU A 99 -7.87 10.09 13.35
N SER A 100 -6.70 10.72 13.48
CA SER A 100 -6.58 12.15 13.80
C SER A 100 -6.77 13.08 12.60
N LEU A 101 -6.87 12.54 11.37
CA LEU A 101 -7.09 13.34 10.18
C LEU A 101 -8.53 13.88 10.17
N PRO A 102 -8.73 15.20 10.09
CA PRO A 102 -10.07 15.77 9.99
C PRO A 102 -10.70 15.35 8.66
N HIS A 103 -11.99 15.00 8.68
CA HIS A 103 -12.75 14.61 7.48
C HIS A 103 -12.17 13.38 6.75
N LEU A 104 -11.54 12.46 7.49
CA LEU A 104 -11.05 11.20 6.91
C LEU A 104 -12.20 10.41 6.27
N ASP A 105 -13.35 10.37 6.92
CA ASP A 105 -14.59 9.77 6.42
C ASP A 105 -15.05 10.36 5.08
N ASP A 106 -15.14 11.69 4.97
CA ASP A 106 -15.47 12.38 3.72
C ASP A 106 -14.43 12.10 2.63
N SER A 107 -13.15 12.04 3.00
CA SER A 107 -12.05 11.78 2.07
C SER A 107 -12.08 10.35 1.55
N ILE A 108 -12.39 9.36 2.41
CA ILE A 108 -12.60 7.96 2.01
C ILE A 108 -13.79 7.87 1.07
N LEU A 109 -14.92 8.50 1.41
CA LEU A 109 -16.14 8.47 0.58
C LEU A 109 -15.94 9.10 -0.80
N ARG A 110 -15.05 10.09 -0.94
CA ARG A 110 -14.70 10.69 -2.23
C ARG A 110 -13.78 9.84 -3.09
N VAL A 111 -12.95 8.99 -2.48
CA VAL A 111 -11.93 8.18 -3.16
C VAL A 111 -12.41 6.76 -3.43
N LEU A 112 -13.42 6.27 -2.70
CA LEU A 112 -14.13 5.05 -3.08
C LEU A 112 -14.60 5.24 -4.53
N PRO A 113 -14.22 4.34 -5.47
CA PRO A 113 -14.88 4.33 -6.76
C PRO A 113 -16.36 4.22 -6.46
N LYS A 114 -17.20 4.98 -7.18
CA LYS A 114 -18.64 4.72 -7.22
C LYS A 114 -18.77 3.24 -7.53
N LEU A 115 -18.94 2.41 -6.51
CA LEU A 115 -19.10 0.97 -6.65
C LEU A 115 -20.43 0.84 -7.34
N ASP A 116 -20.35 0.67 -8.66
CA ASP A 116 -21.49 0.70 -9.53
C ASP A 116 -22.55 -0.26 -9.00
N THR A 117 -23.73 0.30 -8.81
CA THR A 117 -24.99 -0.40 -8.72
C THR A 117 -25.18 -1.21 -10.01
N THR A 118 -24.52 -2.36 -10.14
CA THR A 118 -24.82 -3.37 -11.15
C THR A 118 -24.88 -4.72 -10.43
N THR A 119 -25.84 -4.82 -9.53
CA THR A 119 -26.30 -6.11 -9.02
C THR A 119 -27.50 -6.52 -9.85
N GLN A 120 -27.25 -7.40 -10.81
CA GLN A 120 -28.13 -8.46 -11.27
C GLN A 120 -29.56 -8.09 -11.74
N LEU A 121 -29.70 -7.91 -13.05
CA LEU A 121 -30.89 -8.35 -13.80
C LEU A 121 -30.44 -9.25 -14.95
N THR A 122 -29.88 -10.41 -14.61
CA THR A 122 -29.85 -11.56 -15.50
C THR A 122 -30.47 -12.74 -14.76
N ASN A 123 -31.66 -13.12 -15.23
CA ASN A 123 -32.29 -14.46 -15.16
C ASN A 123 -33.74 -14.46 -14.65
N SER A 124 -34.65 -14.08 -15.54
CA SER A 124 -36.02 -14.59 -15.66
C SER A 124 -36.62 -13.86 -16.88
N SER A 125 -36.94 -14.49 -18.02
CA SER A 125 -37.59 -15.78 -18.18
C SER A 125 -37.28 -16.38 -19.55
N LEU A 126 -36.80 -17.62 -19.55
CA LEU A 126 -37.11 -18.61 -20.59
C LEU A 126 -38.45 -19.22 -20.19
N SER A 127 -39.51 -18.91 -20.94
CA SER A 127 -40.75 -19.70 -21.08
C SER A 127 -41.45 -19.21 -22.34
#